data_AF-A0A6B2G334-F1
#
_entry.id   AF-A0A6B2G334-F1
#
_cell.length_a   1.000
_cell.length_b   1.000
_cell.length_c   1.000
_cell.angle_alpha   90.00
_cell.angle_beta   90.00
_cell.angle_gamma   90.00
#
_symmetry.space_group_name_H-M   'P 1'
#
loop_
_entity.id
_entity.type
_entity.pdbx_description
1 polymer ?
#
loop_
_entity_poly.entity_id
_entity_poly.type
_entity_poly.pdbx_seq_one_letter_code
_entity_poly.pdbx_strand_id
1 'polypeptide(L)'
;ILKPALAIGIFSGIYLQLNKKVYMKKKPTTISIPNYEFPTRENLIHRLKNEEFDVLVIGGGATGAGTVYEASARGLKAALVERNDFSSGTSSKSTKLIHGGVRYLQKAILNLDYAEVLNIKIT
;
A
#
# COMPACT_ATOMS: atom_id res chain seq x y z
N ILE A 1 24.26 48.31 1.02
CA ILE A 1 23.35 47.52 1.89
C ILE A 1 22.51 46.62 0.98
N LEU A 2 23.07 45.47 0.59
CA LEU A 2 22.43 44.50 -0.32
C LEU A 2 21.86 43.36 0.53
N LYS A 3 20.58 43.04 0.32
CA LYS A 3 19.74 42.24 1.23
C LYS A 3 20.21 40.78 1.34
N PRO A 4 20.30 40.19 2.56
CA PRO A 4 20.71 38.79 2.79
C PRO A 4 19.72 37.74 2.24
N ALA A 5 18.52 38.14 1.84
CA ALA A 5 17.52 37.24 1.26
C ALA A 5 17.90 36.69 -0.13
N LEU A 6 18.74 37.40 -0.90
CA LEU A 6 19.09 36.98 -2.26
C LEU A 6 20.05 35.76 -2.28
N ALA A 7 20.93 35.65 -1.29
CA ALA A 7 21.93 34.59 -1.21
C ALA A 7 21.30 33.21 -0.88
N ILE A 8 20.25 33.18 -0.06
CA ILE A 8 19.55 31.95 0.34
C ILE A 8 18.76 31.36 -0.84
N GLY A 9 18.12 32.22 -1.65
CA GLY A 9 17.36 31.79 -2.83
C GLY A 9 18.24 31.16 -3.91
N ILE A 10 19.44 31.69 -4.12
CA ILE A 10 20.39 31.17 -5.12
C ILE A 10 20.92 29.79 -4.71
N PHE A 11 21.23 29.59 -3.42
CA PHE A 11 21.72 28.31 -2.91
C PHE A 11 20.65 27.20 -2.98
N SER A 12 19.39 27.52 -2.64
CA SER A 12 18.26 26.59 -2.77
C SER A 12 17.96 26.22 -4.22
N GLY A 13 18.03 27.18 -5.15
CA GLY A 13 17.78 26.94 -6.57
C GLY A 13 18.83 26.03 -7.20
N ILE A 14 20.11 26.25 -6.91
CA ILE A 14 21.23 25.42 -7.40
C ILE A 14 21.16 24.02 -6.79
N TYR A 15 20.85 23.88 -5.50
CA TYR A 15 20.70 22.59 -4.83
C TYR A 15 19.58 21.73 -5.42
N LEU A 16 18.45 22.36 -5.80
CA LEU A 16 17.33 21.67 -6.46
C LEU A 16 17.69 21.27 -7.90
N GLN A 17 18.37 22.15 -8.65
CA GLN A 17 18.76 21.91 -10.04
C GLN A 17 19.79 20.76 -10.15
N LEU A 18 20.72 20.66 -9.20
CA LEU A 18 21.73 19.60 -9.16
C LEU A 18 21.12 18.22 -8.84
N ASN A 19 20.13 18.16 -7.93
CA ASN A 19 19.47 16.91 -7.56
C ASN A 19 18.40 16.44 -8.56
N LYS A 20 17.90 17.32 -9.43
CA LYS A 20 16.92 16.96 -10.47
C LYS A 20 17.44 15.89 -11.43
N LYS A 21 18.74 15.89 -11.72
CA LYS A 21 19.41 14.86 -12.54
C LYS A 21 19.47 13.49 -11.85
N VAL A 22 19.53 13.45 -10.52
CA VAL A 22 19.54 12.21 -9.72
C VAL A 22 18.14 11.62 -9.66
N TYR A 23 17.11 12.45 -9.48
CA TYR A 23 15.71 12.01 -9.45
C TYR A 23 15.16 11.54 -10.82
N MET A 24 15.64 12.08 -11.94
CA MET A 24 15.15 11.72 -13.27
C MET A 24 15.88 10.55 -13.95
N LYS A 25 16.83 9.88 -13.28
CA LYS A 25 17.71 8.87 -13.92
C LYS A 25 17.23 7.42 -13.82
N LYS A 26 16.09 7.13 -13.19
CA LYS A 26 15.47 5.79 -13.32
C LYS A 26 14.74 5.72 -14.66
N LYS A 27 15.45 5.29 -15.70
CA LYS A 27 14.77 4.72 -16.88
C LYS A 27 13.88 3.57 -16.38
N PRO A 28 12.63 3.45 -16.82
CA PRO A 28 11.82 2.29 -16.48
C PRO A 28 12.60 1.07 -16.97
N THR A 29 13.09 0.28 -16.03
CA THR A 29 13.69 -1.01 -16.34
C THR A 29 12.59 -1.79 -17.04
N THR A 30 12.78 -2.14 -18.30
CA THR A 30 11.89 -3.08 -19.00
C THR A 30 12.08 -4.43 -18.31
N ILE A 31 11.34 -4.65 -17.23
CA ILE A 31 11.24 -5.97 -16.61
C ILE A 31 10.52 -6.82 -17.65
N SER A 32 11.21 -7.79 -18.22
CA SER A 32 10.57 -8.85 -18.99
C SER A 32 9.65 -9.59 -18.02
N ILE A 33 8.37 -9.24 -18.03
CA ILE A 33 7.36 -9.96 -17.28
C ILE A 33 7.39 -11.38 -17.87
N PRO A 34 7.66 -12.44 -17.07
CA PRO A 34 7.49 -13.81 -17.57
C PRO A 34 6.09 -13.91 -18.17
N ASN A 35 5.94 -14.65 -19.26
CA ASN A 35 4.67 -14.75 -19.98
C ASN A 35 3.66 -15.48 -19.08
N TYR A 36 3.02 -14.73 -18.20
CA TYR A 36 2.09 -15.22 -17.20
C TYR A 36 0.73 -15.27 -17.85
N GLU A 37 0.27 -16.47 -18.15
CA GLU A 37 -1.09 -16.68 -18.64
C GLU A 37 -2.06 -16.58 -17.48
N PHE A 38 -3.02 -15.66 -17.59
CA PHE A 38 -4.04 -15.49 -16.56
C PHE A 38 -4.96 -16.72 -16.55
N PRO A 39 -5.17 -17.36 -15.39
CA PRO A 39 -6.10 -18.48 -15.30
C PRO A 39 -7.53 -18.00 -15.59
N THR A 40 -8.28 -18.80 -16.35
CA THR A 40 -9.69 -18.55 -16.60
C THR A 40 -10.52 -18.76 -15.33
N ARG A 41 -11.69 -18.13 -15.25
CA ARG A 41 -12.61 -18.28 -14.12
C ARG A 41 -13.01 -19.73 -13.91
N GLU A 42 -13.25 -20.46 -15.00
CA GLU A 42 -13.63 -21.87 -15.00
C GLU A 42 -12.53 -22.73 -14.36
N ASN A 43 -11.27 -22.47 -14.71
CA ASN A 43 -10.12 -23.15 -14.13
C ASN A 43 -10.01 -22.85 -12.63
N LEU A 44 -10.12 -21.58 -12.22
CA LEU A 44 -10.10 -21.20 -10.81
C LEU A 44 -11.20 -21.90 -9.99
N ILE A 45 -12.42 -21.99 -10.52
CA ILE A 45 -13.53 -22.69 -9.87
C ILE A 45 -13.25 -24.21 -9.80
N HIS A 46 -12.71 -24.78 -10.86
CA HIS A 46 -12.32 -26.20 -10.88
C HIS A 46 -11.27 -26.50 -9.80
N ARG A 47 -10.24 -25.65 -9.68
CA ARG A 47 -9.20 -25.77 -8.65
C ARG A 47 -9.79 -25.64 -7.26
N LEU A 48 -10.64 -24.64 -7.02
CA LEU A 48 -11.34 -24.44 -5.74
C LEU A 48 -12.17 -25.65 -5.28
N LYS A 49 -12.69 -26.46 -6.22
CA LYS A 49 -13.50 -27.65 -5.91
C LYS A 49 -12.69 -28.93 -5.71
N ASN A 50 -11.58 -29.07 -6.42
CA ASN A 50 -10.85 -30.33 -6.52
C ASN A 50 -9.50 -30.32 -5.79
N GLU A 51 -9.02 -29.16 -5.38
CA GLU A 51 -7.77 -29.01 -4.65
C GLU A 51 -8.03 -28.68 -3.18
N GLU A 52 -7.21 -29.25 -2.29
CA GLU A 52 -7.16 -28.80 -0.89
C GLU A 52 -6.33 -27.52 -0.76
N PHE A 53 -6.76 -26.64 0.15
CA PHE A 53 -6.11 -25.38 0.49
C PHE A 53 -5.91 -25.33 2.01
N ASP A 54 -4.77 -24.81 2.45
CA ASP A 54 -4.48 -24.64 3.88
C ASP A 54 -5.29 -23.48 4.48
N VAL A 55 -5.56 -22.46 3.67
CA VAL A 55 -6.25 -21.23 4.10
C VAL A 55 -7.23 -20.78 3.03
N LEU A 56 -8.47 -20.52 3.43
CA LEU A 56 -9.49 -19.86 2.60
C LEU A 56 -9.81 -18.49 3.19
N VAL A 57 -9.54 -17.44 2.42
CA VAL A 57 -9.86 -16.04 2.77
C VAL A 57 -11.16 -15.64 2.09
N ILE A 58 -12.11 -15.11 2.87
CA ILE A 58 -13.39 -14.59 2.37
C ILE A 58 -13.33 -13.06 2.37
N GLY A 59 -13.46 -12.46 1.19
CA GLY A 59 -13.43 -11.02 0.97
C GLY A 59 -12.11 -10.54 0.35
N GLY A 60 -12.19 -9.96 -0.84
CA GLY A 60 -11.10 -9.40 -1.64
C GLY A 60 -10.84 -7.91 -1.40
N GLY A 61 -11.13 -7.40 -0.21
CA GLY A 61 -10.74 -6.06 0.23
C GLY A 61 -9.25 -5.98 0.60
N ALA A 62 -8.79 -4.80 1.02
CA ALA A 62 -7.38 -4.57 1.39
C ALA A 62 -6.86 -5.58 2.44
N THR A 63 -7.66 -5.87 3.46
CA THR A 63 -7.32 -6.84 4.51
C THR A 63 -7.20 -8.26 3.97
N GLY A 64 -8.16 -8.72 3.16
CA GLY A 64 -8.15 -10.08 2.62
C GLY A 64 -7.04 -10.29 1.60
N ALA A 65 -6.79 -9.29 0.75
CA ALA A 65 -5.66 -9.28 -0.18
C ALA A 65 -4.31 -9.37 0.56
N GLY A 66 -4.13 -8.60 1.64
CA GLY A 66 -2.93 -8.69 2.48
C GLY A 66 -2.80 -10.05 3.17
N THR A 67 -3.91 -10.60 3.66
CA THR A 67 -3.93 -11.90 4.36
C THR A 67 -3.55 -13.05 3.42
N VAL A 68 -4.15 -13.13 2.22
CA VAL A 68 -3.83 -14.19 1.25
C VAL A 68 -2.40 -14.05 0.74
N TYR A 69 -1.91 -12.83 0.57
CA TYR A 69 -0.52 -12.55 0.19
C TYR A 69 0.46 -13.06 1.25
N GLU A 70 0.25 -12.70 2.51
CA GLU A 70 1.09 -13.15 3.64
C GLU A 70 1.08 -14.68 3.79
N ALA A 71 -0.09 -15.32 3.65
CA ALA A 71 -0.20 -16.77 3.68
C ALA A 71 0.60 -17.42 2.54
N SER A 72 0.45 -16.89 1.32
CA SER A 72 1.15 -17.39 0.13
C SER A 72 2.67 -17.17 0.24
N ALA A 73 3.10 -16.03 0.78
CA ALA A 73 4.50 -15.70 1.02
C ALA A 73 5.17 -16.64 2.04
N ARG A 74 4.39 -17.19 2.98
CA ARG A 74 4.83 -18.23 3.91
C ARG A 74 4.79 -19.65 3.32
N GLY A 75 4.44 -19.80 2.05
CA GLY A 75 4.38 -21.08 1.35
C GLY A 75 3.08 -21.87 1.58
N LEU A 76 2.07 -21.27 2.20
CA LEU A 76 0.76 -21.90 2.37
C LEU A 76 -0.01 -21.86 1.06
N LYS A 77 -0.75 -22.93 0.79
CA LYS A 77 -1.67 -22.97 -0.33
C LYS A 77 -2.95 -22.23 0.03
N ALA A 78 -2.98 -20.95 -0.28
CA ALA A 78 -4.09 -20.07 0.07
C ALA A 78 -5.04 -19.82 -1.11
N ALA A 79 -6.33 -19.74 -0.82
CA ALA A 79 -7.38 -19.31 -1.74
C ALA A 79 -8.08 -18.06 -1.22
N LEU A 80 -8.58 -17.22 -2.13
CA LEU A 80 -9.39 -16.05 -1.80
C LEU A 80 -10.64 -16.01 -2.67
N VAL A 81 -11.79 -15.77 -2.04
CA VAL A 81 -13.08 -15.62 -2.71
C VAL A 81 -13.68 -14.25 -2.42
N GLU A 82 -14.10 -13.55 -3.47
CA GLU A 82 -14.81 -12.28 -3.40
C GLU A 82 -16.15 -12.40 -4.12
N ARG A 83 -17.19 -11.78 -3.57
CA ARG A 83 -18.54 -11.81 -4.13
C ARG A 83 -18.66 -10.96 -5.39
N ASN A 84 -18.05 -9.78 -5.36
CA ASN A 84 -18.10 -8.80 -6.45
C ASN A 84 -16.72 -8.75 -7.15
N ASP A 85 -16.22 -7.53 -7.39
CA ASP A 85 -14.87 -7.28 -7.88
C ASP A 85 -13.91 -7.00 -6.70
N PHE A 86 -12.62 -7.20 -6.93
CA PHE A 86 -11.57 -6.94 -5.94
C PHE A 86 -11.62 -5.47 -5.47
N SER A 87 -11.46 -5.25 -4.17
CA SER A 87 -11.51 -3.92 -3.53
C SER A 87 -12.84 -3.16 -3.65
N SER A 88 -13.90 -3.74 -4.23
CA SER A 88 -15.19 -3.05 -4.49
C SER A 88 -15.92 -2.49 -3.24
N GLY A 89 -15.62 -3.02 -2.05
CA GLY A 89 -16.15 -2.55 -0.77
C GLY A 89 -15.52 -1.23 -0.28
N THR A 90 -15.39 -1.07 1.04
CA THR A 90 -14.81 0.13 1.68
C THR A 90 -13.39 0.44 1.19
N SER A 91 -12.63 -0.58 0.79
CA SER A 91 -11.25 -0.44 0.30
C SER A 91 -11.13 0.47 -0.94
N SER A 92 -12.15 0.55 -1.78
CA SER A 92 -12.19 1.49 -2.92
C SER A 92 -12.71 2.90 -2.57
N LYS A 93 -13.40 3.04 -1.43
CA LYS A 93 -14.13 4.26 -1.02
C LYS A 93 -13.39 5.08 0.04
N SER A 94 -12.06 5.00 0.08
CA SER A 94 -11.23 5.79 0.98
C SER A 94 -10.87 7.16 0.39
N THR A 95 -10.24 8.02 1.19
CA THR A 95 -9.61 9.25 0.72
C THR A 95 -8.38 8.99 -0.16
N LYS A 96 -7.96 7.71 -0.30
CA LYS A 96 -6.76 7.27 -1.04
C LYS A 96 -5.47 7.93 -0.55
N LEU A 97 -5.46 8.35 0.71
CA LEU A 97 -4.30 8.91 1.39
C LEU A 97 -3.89 7.96 2.52
N ILE A 98 -2.61 7.59 2.52
CA ILE A 98 -2.01 6.91 3.66
C ILE A 98 -1.62 8.00 4.65
N HIS A 99 -2.20 7.99 5.85
CA HIS A 99 -1.83 8.91 6.91
C HIS A 99 -1.63 8.18 8.24
N GLY A 100 -0.58 8.53 8.97
CA GLY A 100 -0.29 7.96 10.30
C GLY A 100 -1.23 8.42 11.42
N GLY A 101 -2.36 9.05 11.09
CA GLY A 101 -3.34 9.44 12.09
C GLY A 101 -2.87 10.58 12.99
N VAL A 102 -2.14 11.56 12.45
CA VAL A 102 -1.56 12.69 13.21
C VAL A 102 -2.61 13.43 14.06
N ARG A 103 -3.88 13.41 13.62
CA ARG A 103 -5.03 13.94 14.38
C ARG A 103 -5.32 13.18 15.67
N TYR A 104 -5.18 11.86 15.67
CA TYR A 104 -5.35 11.02 16.86
C TYR A 104 -4.19 11.23 17.85
N LEU A 105 -2.96 11.43 17.34
CA LEU A 105 -1.81 11.77 18.20
C LEU A 105 -2.01 13.12 18.90
N GLN A 106 -2.48 14.14 18.19
CA GLN A 106 -2.78 15.44 18.79
C GLN A 106 -3.84 15.33 19.88
N LYS A 107 -4.90 14.53 19.66
CA LYS A 107 -6.00 14.39 20.61
C LYS A 107 -5.60 13.55 21.84
N ALA A 108 -4.81 12.49 21.68
CA ALA A 108 -4.25 11.71 22.79
C ALA A 108 -3.32 12.55 23.70
N ILE A 109 -2.47 13.40 23.12
CA ILE A 109 -1.52 14.23 23.88
C ILE A 109 -2.24 15.40 24.58
N LEU A 110 -3.15 16.09 23.90
CA LEU A 110 -3.79 17.29 24.44
C LEU A 110 -4.94 16.99 25.40
N ASN A 111 -5.67 15.89 25.21
CA ASN A 111 -6.83 15.55 26.04
C ASN A 111 -6.54 14.46 27.09
N LEU A 112 -5.29 13.97 27.18
CA LEU A 112 -4.86 12.91 28.12
C LEU A 112 -5.75 11.66 28.09
N ASP A 113 -6.35 11.37 26.93
CA ASP A 113 -7.25 10.24 26.76
C ASP A 113 -6.42 8.98 26.43
N TYR A 114 -6.18 8.16 27.45
CA TYR A 114 -5.43 6.91 27.33
C TYR A 114 -6.03 5.93 26.32
N ALA A 115 -7.34 6.00 26.04
CA ALA A 115 -7.97 5.14 25.06
C ALA A 115 -7.51 5.46 23.62
N GLU A 116 -7.20 6.73 23.33
CA GLU A 116 -6.68 7.11 22.00
C GLU A 116 -5.21 6.75 21.79
N VAL A 117 -4.42 6.60 22.86
CA VAL A 117 -3.04 6.11 22.77
C VAL A 117 -2.98 4.71 22.16
N LEU A 118 -3.97 3.86 22.45
CA LEU A 118 -4.08 2.52 21.88
C LEU A 118 -4.35 2.53 20.37
N ASN A 119 -5.10 3.52 19.88
CA ASN A 119 -5.41 3.66 18.45
C ASN A 119 -4.22 4.17 17.61
N ILE A 120 -3.15 4.65 18.26
CA ILE A 120 -1.92 5.10 17.61
C ILE A 120 -0.92 3.95 17.41
N LYS A 121 -1.04 2.86 18.19
CA LYS A 121 -0.19 1.68 18.00
C LYS A 121 -0.61 0.95 16.73
N ILE A 122 0.13 1.22 15.65
CA ILE A 122 0.12 0.41 14.45
C ILE A 122 0.73 -0.95 14.85
N THR A 123 -0.14 -1.96 15.01
CA THR A 123 0.27 -3.38 15.13
C THR A 123 0.36 -3.99 13.75
#